data_AF-A0A6G2JB76-F1
#
_entry.id   AF-A0A6G2JB76-F1
#
_cell.length_a   1.000
_cell.length_b   1.000
_cell.length_c   1.000
_cell.angle_alpha   90.00
_cell.angle_beta   90.00
_cell.angle_gamma   90.00
#
_symmetry.space_group_name_H-M   'P 1'
#
loop_
_entity.id
_entity.type
_entity.pdbx_description
1 polymer ?
#
loop_
_entity_poly.entity_id
_entity_poly.type
_entity_poly.pdbx_seq_one_letter_code
_entity_poly.pdbx_strand_id
1 'polypeptide(L)'
;MSDSGAALVGTGHELDRESVAAAREAGATWEAIGKALGITRQSAWALYSADAAALSADLSANAARNTDLSEDEAADIAVEAVRQVRRARRAR
;
A
#
# COMPACT_ATOMS: atom_id res chain seq x y z
N MET A 1 16.83 23.17 -39.29
CA MET A 1 16.94 24.20 -38.23
C MET A 1 15.54 24.49 -37.75
N SER A 2 15.30 24.25 -36.44
CA SER A 2 14.11 24.56 -35.62
C SER A 2 12.80 23.87 -36.02
N ASP A 3 12.32 22.85 -35.30
CA ASP A 3 11.81 22.81 -33.91
C ASP A 3 10.50 23.57 -33.72
N SER A 4 9.41 22.82 -33.52
CA SER A 4 8.30 23.10 -32.58
C SER A 4 7.09 22.21 -32.90
N GLY A 5 6.81 21.28 -31.99
CA GLY A 5 5.64 20.40 -32.04
C GLY A 5 5.54 19.55 -30.78
N ALA A 6 5.37 20.25 -29.65
CA ALA A 6 5.31 19.72 -28.30
C ALA A 6 4.14 18.74 -28.05
N ALA A 7 4.39 17.90 -27.03
CA ALA A 7 3.44 17.22 -26.15
C ALA A 7 2.73 15.96 -26.68
N LEU A 8 3.25 14.79 -26.28
CA LEU A 8 2.48 13.68 -25.65
C LEU A 8 3.34 12.43 -25.35
N VAL A 9 4.62 12.58 -25.02
CA VAL A 9 5.31 11.51 -24.28
C VAL A 9 5.01 11.74 -22.80
N GLY A 10 3.81 11.35 -22.38
CA GLY A 10 3.55 11.08 -20.97
C GLY A 10 4.52 9.99 -20.56
N THR A 11 5.60 10.38 -19.88
CA THR A 11 6.56 9.50 -19.23
C THR A 11 5.82 8.78 -18.12
N GLY A 12 5.07 7.74 -18.50
CA GLY A 12 4.38 6.85 -17.60
C GLY A 12 5.40 5.95 -16.95
N HIS A 13 5.95 6.38 -15.81
CA HIS A 13 6.74 5.49 -14.95
C HIS A 13 6.97 6.03 -13.55
N GLU A 14 5.89 6.37 -12.87
CA GLU A 14 5.96 6.41 -11.42
C GLU A 14 4.61 5.91 -10.91
N LEU A 15 4.41 4.59 -10.95
CA LEU A 15 3.41 4.03 -10.04
C LEU A 15 4.02 4.20 -8.64
N ASP A 16 3.42 5.09 -7.87
CA ASP A 16 3.72 5.29 -6.47
C ASP A 16 3.70 3.94 -5.73
N ARG A 17 4.51 3.79 -4.67
CA ARG A 17 4.53 2.60 -3.81
C ARG A 17 3.12 2.20 -3.36
N GLU A 18 2.27 3.18 -3.09
CA GLU A 18 0.87 2.97 -2.72
C GLU A 18 0.09 2.20 -3.81
N SER A 19 0.37 2.50 -5.08
CA SER A 19 -0.23 1.78 -6.22
C SER A 19 0.28 0.35 -6.33
N VAL A 20 1.56 0.10 -6.04
CA VAL A 20 2.13 -1.26 -6.02
C VAL A 20 1.54 -2.07 -4.86
N ALA A 21 1.35 -1.46 -3.69
CA ALA A 21 0.71 -2.08 -2.54
C ALA A 21 -0.77 -2.42 -2.83
N ALA A 22 -1.53 -1.46 -3.37
CA ALA A 22 -2.94 -1.68 -3.76
C ALA A 22 -3.07 -2.78 -4.83
N ALA A 23 -2.16 -2.81 -5.81
CA ALA A 23 -2.14 -3.88 -6.81
C ALA A 23 -1.85 -5.25 -6.17
N ARG A 24 -0.95 -5.32 -5.19
CA ARG A 24 -0.66 -6.55 -4.44
C ARG A 24 -1.85 -7.02 -3.61
N GLU A 25 -2.55 -6.11 -2.94
CA GLU A 25 -3.79 -6.42 -2.20
C GLU A 25 -4.90 -6.91 -3.13
N ALA A 26 -5.02 -6.32 -4.33
CA ALA A 26 -5.93 -6.77 -5.38
C ALA A 26 -5.52 -8.11 -6.04
N GLY A 27 -4.41 -8.73 -5.59
CA GLY A 27 -3.96 -10.04 -6.07
C GLY A 27 -3.06 -10.00 -7.31
N ALA A 28 -2.60 -8.82 -7.75
CA ALA A 28 -1.69 -8.72 -8.88
C ALA A 28 -0.36 -9.43 -8.58
N THR A 29 0.17 -10.13 -9.59
CA THR A 29 1.46 -10.81 -9.50
C THR A 29 2.60 -9.83 -9.71
N TRP A 30 3.78 -10.13 -9.16
CA TRP A 30 5.00 -9.34 -9.39
C TRP A 30 5.41 -9.25 -10.87
N GLU A 31 5.00 -10.22 -11.68
CA GLU A 31 5.22 -10.20 -13.12
C GLU A 31 4.31 -9.18 -13.82
N ALA A 32 3.03 -9.13 -13.46
CA ALA A 32 2.10 -8.12 -13.96
C ALA A 32 2.53 -6.71 -13.54
N ILE A 33 2.94 -6.55 -12.28
CA ILE A 33 3.46 -5.29 -11.74
C ILE A 33 4.75 -4.89 -12.45
N GLY A 34 5.71 -5.80 -12.60
CA GLY A 34 6.95 -5.53 -13.32
C GLY A 34 6.71 -5.14 -14.78
N LYS A 35 5.78 -5.81 -15.47
CA LYS A 35 5.39 -5.48 -16.84
C LYS A 35 4.78 -4.07 -16.94
N ALA A 36 3.88 -3.71 -16.03
CA ALA A 36 3.30 -2.37 -15.97
C ALA A 36 4.36 -1.30 -15.66
N LEU A 37 5.33 -1.67 -14.83
CA LEU A 37 6.52 -0.90 -14.48
C LEU A 37 7.69 -1.14 -15.44
N GLY A 38 7.53 -1.64 -16.67
CA GLY A 38 8.65 -1.79 -17.61
C GLY A 38 9.94 -2.44 -17.07
N ILE A 39 9.88 -3.20 -15.98
CA ILE A 39 11.01 -3.80 -15.28
C ILE A 39 10.78 -5.30 -15.16
N THR A 40 11.85 -6.03 -14.85
CA THR A 40 11.72 -7.47 -14.63
C THR A 40 10.93 -7.76 -13.35
N ARG A 41 10.27 -8.92 -13.32
CA ARG A 41 9.65 -9.46 -12.10
C ARG A 41 10.62 -9.46 -10.91
N GLN A 42 11.87 -9.85 -11.13
CA GLN A 42 12.88 -9.92 -10.06
C GLN A 42 13.22 -8.52 -9.53
N SER A 43 13.34 -7.54 -10.41
CA SER A 43 13.52 -6.13 -10.04
C SER A 43 12.32 -5.60 -9.26
N ALA A 44 11.09 -5.88 -9.72
CA ALA A 44 9.87 -5.48 -9.02
C ALA A 44 9.76 -6.11 -7.63
N TRP A 45 10.10 -7.39 -7.49
CA TRP A 45 10.16 -8.02 -6.17
C TRP A 45 11.21 -7.34 -5.30
N ALA A 46 12.47 -7.24 -5.75
CA ALA A 46 13.56 -6.66 -4.96
C ALA A 46 13.29 -5.22 -4.50
N LEU A 47 12.67 -4.39 -5.35
CA LEU A 47 12.37 -3.00 -5.04
C LEU A 47 11.25 -2.86 -3.99
N TYR A 48 10.21 -3.68 -4.07
CA TYR A 48 8.98 -3.47 -3.29
C TYR A 48 8.73 -4.52 -2.20
N SER A 49 9.48 -5.64 -2.19
CA SER A 49 9.41 -6.63 -1.11
C SER A 49 10.16 -6.20 0.13
N ALA A 50 11.20 -5.37 0.00
CA ALA A 50 11.91 -4.78 1.12
C ALA A 50 10.99 -3.87 1.95
N ASP A 51 10.13 -3.11 1.29
CA ASP A 51 9.16 -2.22 1.95
C ASP A 51 8.03 -3.00 2.64
N ALA A 52 7.55 -4.10 2.03
CA ALA A 52 6.60 -5.00 2.68
C ALA A 52 7.21 -5.66 3.94
N ALA A 53 8.49 -6.04 3.88
CA ALA A 53 9.21 -6.56 5.03
C ALA A 53 9.42 -5.48 6.11
N ALA A 54 9.75 -4.24 5.72
CA ALA A 54 9.89 -3.11 6.63
C ALA A 54 8.56 -2.75 7.32
N LEU A 55 7.46 -2.67 6.57
CA LEU A 55 6.12 -2.45 7.11
C LEU A 55 5.72 -3.55 8.10
N SER A 56 5.97 -4.81 7.75
CA SER A 56 5.70 -5.94 8.64
C SER A 56 6.57 -5.88 9.91
N ALA A 57 7.83 -5.45 9.80
CA ALA A 57 8.73 -5.29 10.93
C ALA A 57 8.27 -4.14 11.85
N ASP A 58 7.87 -3.00 11.29
CA ASP A 58 7.36 -1.85 12.03
C ASP A 58 6.05 -2.19 12.75
N LEU A 59 5.13 -2.91 12.10
CA LEU A 59 3.89 -3.36 12.71
C LEU A 59 4.16 -4.34 13.86
N SER A 60 5.09 -5.28 13.67
CA SER A 60 5.52 -6.23 14.71
C SER A 60 6.17 -5.50 15.89
N ALA A 61 7.05 -4.53 15.64
CA ALA A 61 7.67 -3.70 16.67
C ALA A 61 6.65 -2.80 17.40
N ASN A 62 5.59 -2.37 16.72
CA ASN A 62 4.49 -1.64 17.36
C ASN A 62 3.66 -2.57 18.27
N ALA A 63 3.28 -3.75 17.77
CA ALA A 63 2.57 -4.76 18.56
C ALA A 63 3.37 -5.18 19.80
N ALA A 64 4.69 -5.39 19.66
CA ALA A 64 5.57 -5.72 20.79
C ALA A 64 5.74 -4.58 21.80
N ARG A 65 5.51 -3.31 21.41
CA ARG A 65 5.51 -2.16 22.33
C ARG A 65 4.15 -1.94 23.01
N ASN A 66 3.07 -2.38 22.38
CA ASN A 66 1.70 -2.24 22.86
C ASN A 66 1.14 -3.58 23.34
N THR A 67 1.81 -4.20 24.32
CA THR A 67 1.42 -5.51 24.89
C THR A 67 0.39 -5.41 26.01
N ASP A 68 0.04 -4.20 26.43
CA ASP A 68 -0.77 -3.96 27.64
C ASP A 68 -2.28 -4.04 27.40
N LEU A 69 -2.70 -4.34 26.17
CA LEU A 69 -4.11 -4.55 25.83
C LEU A 69 -4.45 -6.02 26.00
N SER A 70 -5.38 -6.32 26.90
CA SER A 70 -6.05 -7.61 26.91
C SER A 70 -6.87 -7.82 25.63
N GLU A 71 -7.14 -9.08 25.28
CA GLU A 71 -7.96 -9.42 24.10
C GLU A 71 -9.36 -8.77 24.17
N ASP A 72 -9.95 -8.72 25.37
CA ASP A 72 -11.24 -8.08 25.62
C ASP A 72 -11.19 -6.57 25.36
N GLU A 73 -10.16 -5.87 25.85
CA GLU A 73 -9.98 -4.43 25.60
C GLU A 73 -9.73 -4.12 24.12
N ALA A 74 -8.94 -4.96 23.44
CA ALA A 74 -8.71 -4.84 22.00
C ALA A 74 -10.01 -5.01 21.20
N ALA A 75 -10.87 -5.96 21.60
CA ALA A 75 -12.16 -6.19 20.98
C ALA A 75 -13.11 -5.00 21.19
N ASP A 76 -13.16 -4.43 22.41
CA ASP A 76 -13.96 -3.26 22.72
C ASP A 76 -13.53 -2.03 21.90
N ILE A 77 -12.22 -1.81 21.76
CA ILE A 77 -11.66 -0.75 20.90
C ILE A 77 -12.10 -0.95 19.44
N ALA A 78 -12.02 -2.18 18.91
CA ALA A 78 -12.42 -2.49 17.54
C ALA A 78 -13.93 -2.27 17.31
N VAL A 79 -14.76 -2.69 18.25
CA VAL A 79 -16.22 -2.49 18.22
C VAL A 79 -16.55 -1.00 18.23
N GLU A 80 -15.90 -0.21 19.07
CA GLU A 80 -16.10 1.24 19.13
C GLU A 80 -15.68 1.94 17.83
N ALA A 81 -14.56 1.55 17.23
CA ALA A 81 -14.14 2.08 15.93
C ALA A 81 -15.20 1.82 14.84
N VAL A 82 -15.75 0.60 14.77
CA VAL A 82 -16.83 0.26 13.83
C VAL A 82 -18.10 1.08 14.13
N ARG A 83 -18.47 1.24 15.40
CA ARG A 83 -19.63 2.07 15.80
C ARG A 83 -19.45 3.52 15.37
N GLN A 84 -18.25 4.09 15.52
CA GLN A 84 -17.94 5.47 15.08
C GLN A 84 -18.12 5.63 13.57
N VAL A 85 -17.58 4.70 12.76
CA VAL A 85 -17.73 4.73 11.30
C VAL A 85 -19.21 4.66 10.89
N ARG A 86 -20.00 3.80 11.55
CA ARG A 86 -21.45 3.68 11.27
C ARG A 86 -22.20 4.95 11.64
N ARG A 87 -21.85 5.60 12.76
CA ARG A 87 -22.42 6.90 13.16
C ARG A 87 -22.12 7.99 12.13
N ALA A 88 -20.86 8.11 11.71
CA ALA A 88 -20.44 9.10 10.72
C ALA A 88 -21.16 8.92 9.37
N ARG A 89 -21.36 7.67 8.92
CA ARG A 89 -22.10 7.38 7.68
C ARG A 89 -23.58 7.72 7.76
N ARG A 90 -24.20 7.61 8.93
CA ARG A 90 -25.63 7.92 9.13
C ARG A 90 -25.88 9.43 9.26
N ALA A 91 -24.87 10.20 9.65
CA ALA A 91 -24.93 11.64 9.79
C ALA A 91 -24.68 12.40 8.47
N ARG A 92 -24.39 11.68 7.38
CA ARG A 92 -24.15 12.20 6.04
C ARG A 92 -25.32 11.84 5.12
#